data_AF-A0A940SAB8-F1
#
_entry.id   AF-A0A940SAB8-F1
#
_cell.length_a   1.000
_cell.length_b   1.000
_cell.length_c   1.000
_cell.angle_alpha   90.00
_cell.angle_beta   90.00
_cell.angle_gamma   90.00
#
_symmetry.space_group_name_H-M   'P 1'
#
loop_
_entity.id
_entity.type
_entity.pdbx_description
1 polymer ?
#
loop_
_entity_poly.entity_id
_entity_poly.type
_entity_poly.pdbx_seq_one_letter_code
_entity_poly.pdbx_strand_id
1 'polypeptide(L)'
;MRINVYSQELTDEVKLIEKPSNTGVTYSAVQLILHSSDKLHHPPEDDDRSAVTFWLPKSKHRREALALAFENMARMVRNAPDETGLD
;
A
#
# COMPACT_ATOMS: atom_id res chain seq x y z
N MET A 1 6.66 9.36 -14.38
CA MET A 1 5.37 9.61 -13.71
C MET A 1 5.65 9.79 -12.23
N ARG A 2 5.08 10.82 -11.60
CA ARG A 2 5.18 11.06 -10.15
C ARG A 2 3.80 10.83 -9.54
N ILE A 3 3.76 10.17 -8.38
CA ILE A 3 2.54 9.99 -7.59
C ILE A 3 2.84 10.64 -6.24
N ASN A 4 1.97 11.57 -5.81
CA ASN A 4 2.00 12.10 -4.45
C ASN A 4 0.83 11.47 -3.69
N VAL A 5 1.11 10.97 -2.50
CA VAL A 5 0.11 10.42 -1.59
C VAL A 5 0.21 11.22 -0.30
N TYR A 6 -0.88 11.87 0.09
CA TYR A 6 -0.97 12.59 1.36
C TYR A 6 -1.32 11.60 2.46
N SER A 7 -0.52 11.56 3.53
CA SER A 7 -0.64 10.54 4.57
C SER A 7 -1.95 10.61 5.34
N GLN A 8 -2.63 11.77 5.35
CA GLN A 8 -3.96 11.94 5.94
C GLN A 8 -5.02 11.05 5.28
N GLU A 9 -4.77 10.59 4.05
CA GLU A 9 -5.69 9.71 3.33
C GLU A 9 -5.40 8.22 3.58
N LEU A 10 -4.28 7.88 4.25
CA LEU A 10 -3.88 6.49 4.52
C LEU A 10 -4.40 6.02 5.88
N THR A 11 -4.86 4.77 5.96
CA THR A 11 -5.03 4.07 7.25
C THR A 11 -3.75 3.33 7.64
N ASP A 12 -3.73 2.70 8.81
CA ASP A 12 -2.67 1.78 9.25
C ASP A 12 -2.84 0.35 8.71
N GLU A 13 -3.91 0.09 7.95
CA GLU A 13 -4.25 -1.23 7.45
C GLU A 13 -3.48 -1.56 6.17
N VAL A 14 -2.85 -2.73 6.19
CA VAL A 14 -2.08 -3.27 5.05
C VAL A 14 -2.61 -4.64 4.68
N LYS A 15 -2.94 -4.85 3.41
CA LYS A 15 -3.43 -6.14 2.89
C LYS A 15 -2.45 -6.77 1.90
N LEU A 16 -2.26 -8.08 2.00
CA LEU A 16 -1.71 -8.88 0.93
C LEU A 16 -2.86 -9.41 0.09
N ILE A 17 -2.84 -9.12 -1.21
CA ILE A 17 -3.84 -9.62 -2.16
C ILE A 17 -3.21 -10.47 -3.24
N GLU A 18 -4.02 -11.35 -3.82
CA GLU A 18 -3.68 -12.16 -4.98
C GLU A 18 -4.76 -12.04 -6.04
N LYS A 19 -4.35 -11.91 -7.31
CA LYS A 19 -5.26 -11.80 -8.44
C LYS A 19 -4.84 -12.76 -9.56
N PRO A 20 -5.66 -13.78 -9.87
CA PRO A 20 -5.42 -14.61 -11.04
C PRO A 20 -5.63 -13.79 -12.31
N SER A 21 -4.80 -14.05 -13.32
CA SER A 21 -5.00 -13.51 -14.67
C SER A 21 -5.50 -14.58 -15.63
N ASN A 22 -6.05 -14.13 -16.75
CA ASN A 22 -6.44 -15.00 -17.88
C ASN A 22 -5.27 -15.75 -18.54
N THR A 23 -4.02 -15.45 -18.16
CA THR A 23 -2.82 -16.16 -18.63
C THR A 23 -2.41 -17.33 -17.74
N GLY A 24 -3.17 -17.63 -16.67
CA GLY A 24 -2.82 -18.64 -15.68
C GLY A 24 -1.77 -18.19 -14.67
N VAL A 25 -1.28 -16.95 -14.77
CA VAL A 25 -0.39 -16.34 -13.77
C VAL A 25 -1.22 -15.68 -12.68
N THR A 26 -0.93 -15.99 -11.43
CA THR A 26 -1.43 -15.24 -10.26
C THR A 26 -0.44 -14.15 -9.88
N TYR A 27 -0.93 -12.92 -9.77
CA TYR A 27 -0.15 -11.77 -9.32
C TYR A 27 -0.43 -11.53 -7.84
N SER A 28 0.60 -11.20 -7.06
CA SER A 28 0.44 -10.73 -5.68
C SER A 28 0.74 -9.24 -5.57
N ALA A 29 0.05 -8.55 -4.67
CA ALA A 29 0.27 -7.15 -4.35
C ALA A 29 0.13 -6.88 -2.86
N VAL A 30 0.76 -5.81 -2.40
CA VAL A 30 0.50 -5.23 -1.08
C VAL A 30 -0.32 -3.95 -1.27
N GLN A 31 -1.37 -3.79 -0.46
CA GLN A 31 -2.26 -2.63 -0.48
C GLN A 31 -2.15 -1.87 0.84
N LEU A 32 -1.96 -0.56 0.75
CA LEU A 32 -2.21 0.38 1.84
C LEU A 32 -3.64 0.87 1.68
N ILE A 33 -4.51 0.59 2.65
CA ILE A 33 -5.91 0.98 2.56
C ILE A 33 -6.03 2.48 2.83
N LEU A 34 -6.88 3.14 2.05
CA LEU A 34 -7.19 4.55 2.23
C LEU A 34 -8.38 4.73 3.16
N HIS A 35 -8.44 5.88 3.83
CA HIS A 35 -9.66 6.34 4.44
C HIS A 35 -10.76 6.42 3.37
N SER A 36 -11.92 5.86 3.72
CA SER A 36 -13.11 5.83 2.88
C SER A 36 -14.32 6.12 3.75
N SER A 37 -15.42 6.52 3.13
CA SER A 37 -16.69 6.62 3.86
C SER A 37 -17.07 5.26 4.44
N ASP A 38 -17.56 5.22 5.68
CA ASP A 38 -18.14 4.01 6.28
C ASP A 38 -19.25 3.38 5.42
N LYS A 39 -19.87 4.16 4.53
CA LYS A 39 -20.88 3.68 3.57
C LYS A 39 -20.31 2.82 2.43
N LEU A 40 -19.00 2.86 2.20
CA LEU A 40 -18.29 2.00 1.25
C LEU A 40 -17.81 0.70 1.89
N HIS A 41 -18.07 0.50 3.19
CA HIS A 41 -17.67 -0.70 3.90
C HIS A 41 -18.74 -1.78 3.67
N HIS A 42 -18.62 -2.46 2.53
CA HIS A 42 -19.34 -3.69 2.21
C HIS A 42 -18.81 -4.86 3.06
N PRO A 43 -19.47 -6.05 3.06
CA PRO A 43 -19.01 -7.21 3.83
C PRO A 43 -17.53 -7.57 3.56
N PRO A 44 -16.83 -8.25 4.48
CA PRO A 44 -15.40 -8.55 4.35
C PRO A 44 -14.98 -9.24 3.03
N GLU A 45 -15.91 -9.93 2.38
CA GLU A 45 -15.75 -10.56 1.07
C GLU A 45 -15.75 -9.59 -0.13
N ASP A 46 -16.12 -8.32 0.05
CA ASP A 46 -16.25 -7.31 -1.00
C ASP A 46 -15.76 -5.93 -0.52
N ASP A 47 -14.48 -5.84 -0.17
CA ASP A 47 -13.88 -4.59 0.32
C ASP A 47 -13.65 -3.59 -0.83
N ASP A 48 -14.62 -2.70 -1.02
CA ASP A 48 -14.62 -1.63 -2.04
C ASP A 48 -13.80 -0.38 -1.64
N ARG A 49 -13.07 -0.43 -0.52
CA ARG A 49 -12.27 0.72 -0.09
C ARG A 49 -11.14 0.98 -1.07
N SER A 50 -10.83 2.25 -1.25
CA SER A 50 -9.70 2.65 -2.10
C SER A 50 -8.37 2.25 -1.46
N ALA A 51 -7.36 1.96 -2.28
CA ALA A 51 -6.05 1.54 -1.79
C ALA A 51 -4.92 1.98 -2.72
N VAL A 52 -3.75 2.28 -2.14
CA VAL A 52 -2.49 2.35 -2.90
C VAL A 52 -1.96 0.92 -3.04
N THR A 53 -1.91 0.43 -4.28
CA THR A 53 -1.54 -0.96 -4.57
C THR A 53 -0.14 -1.07 -5.17
N PHE A 54 0.74 -1.83 -4.51
CA PHE A 54 2.07 -2.18 -4.99
C PHE A 54 2.10 -3.63 -5.49
N TRP A 55 2.00 -3.81 -6.82
CA TRP A 55 2.16 -5.13 -7.43
C TRP A 55 3.59 -5.64 -7.29
N LEU A 56 3.73 -6.87 -6.82
CA LEU A 56 5.03 -7.41 -6.46
C LEU A 56 5.77 -7.98 -7.68
N PRO A 57 7.09 -7.74 -7.79
CA PRO A 57 7.90 -8.37 -8.83
C PRO A 57 7.85 -9.90 -8.76
N LYS A 58 7.93 -10.55 -9.93
CA LYS A 58 8.06 -12.02 -10.03
C LYS A 58 9.41 -12.53 -9.54
N SER A 59 10.49 -11.76 -9.76
CA SER A 59 11.84 -12.14 -9.33
C SER A 59 12.03 -11.99 -7.83
N LYS A 60 12.55 -13.03 -7.18
CA LYS A 60 12.85 -13.04 -5.74
C LYS A 60 13.79 -11.90 -5.35
N HIS A 61 14.86 -11.69 -6.11
CA HIS A 61 15.82 -10.62 -5.84
C HIS A 61 15.18 -9.23 -5.91
N ARG A 62 14.31 -8.97 -6.90
CA ARG A 62 13.60 -7.68 -6.99
C ARG A 62 12.55 -7.50 -5.90
N ARG A 63 11.94 -8.60 -5.45
CA ARG A 63 10.99 -8.58 -4.34
C ARG A 63 11.69 -8.23 -3.03
N GLU A 64 12.87 -8.81 -2.79
CA GLU A 64 13.69 -8.47 -1.62
C GLU A 64 14.13 -7.01 -1.65
N ALA A 65 14.61 -6.52 -2.80
CA ALA A 65 14.99 -5.12 -2.94
C ALA A 65 13.82 -4.15 -2.65
N LEU A 66 12.60 -4.51 -3.05
CA LEU A 66 11.39 -3.73 -2.75
C LEU A 66 11.05 -3.78 -1.25
N ALA A 67 11.16 -4.94 -0.60
CA ALA A 67 10.93 -5.08 0.84
C ALA A 67 11.90 -4.19 1.64
N LEU A 68 13.20 -4.26 1.32
CA LEU A 68 14.22 -3.40 1.93
C LEU A 68 13.95 -1.90 1.70
N ALA A 69 13.38 -1.53 0.55
CA ALA A 69 12.96 -0.15 0.31
C ALA A 69 11.82 0.28 1.24
N PHE A 70 10.83 -0.58 1.48
CA PHE A 70 9.75 -0.31 2.44
C PHE A 70 10.25 -0.23 3.88
N GLU A 71 11.18 -1.09 4.28
CA GLU A 71 11.82 -1.00 5.60
C GLU A 71 12.58 0.32 5.77
N ASN A 72 13.32 0.72 4.74
CA ASN A 72 14.02 2.01 4.74
C ASN A 72 13.05 3.19 4.78
N MET A 73 11.92 3.12 4.08
CA MET A 73 10.87 4.12 4.17
C MET A 73 10.32 4.23 5.60
N ALA A 74 10.01 3.10 6.24
CA ALA A 74 9.57 3.10 7.64
C ALA A 74 10.62 3.70 8.58
N ARG A 75 11.91 3.38 8.36
CA ARG A 75 13.01 4.03 9.09
C ARG A 75 13.06 5.53 8.84
N MET A 76 12.85 6.00 7.61
CA MET A 76 12.87 7.43 7.30
C MET A 76 11.69 8.16 7.94
N VAL A 77 10.47 7.60 7.88
CA VAL A 77 9.29 8.17 8.53
C VAL A 77 9.51 8.36 10.02
N ARG A 78 10.09 7.37 10.72
CA ARG A 78 10.35 7.45 12.17
C ARG A 78 11.42 8.49 12.57
N ASN A 79 12.33 8.82 11.66
CA ASN A 79 13.48 9.69 11.95
C ASN A 79 13.38 11.03 11.22
N ALA A 80 12.29 11.28 10.48
CA ALA A 80 12.08 12.55 9.82
C ALA A 80 11.94 13.65 10.88
N PRO A 81 12.45 14.86 10.61
CA PRO A 81 12.20 15.99 11.49
C PRO A 81 10.70 16.28 11.56
N ASP A 82 10.25 16.84 12.68
CA ASP A 82 8.88 17.29 12.82
C ASP A 82 8.57 18.40 11.80
N GLU A 83 7.34 18.41 11.30
CA GLU A 83 6.86 19.46 10.41
C GLU A 83 6.80 20.79 11.16
N THR A 84 7.23 21.87 10.51
CA THR A 84 7.16 23.22 11.07
C THR A 84 5.85 23.89 10.66
N GLY A 85 5.08 24.45 11.59
CA GLY A 85 3.81 25.12 11.29
C GLY A 85 2.87 25.20 12.50
N LEU A 86 1.67 25.75 12.32
CA LEU A 86 0.56 25.64 13.28
C LEU A 86 -0.32 24.45 12.87
N ASP A 87 -0.69 23.61 13.84
CA ASP A 87 -1.65 22.49 13.70
C ASP A 87 -3.03 22.95 13.19
#